data_AF-A0A8T7CYW9-F1
#
_entry.id   AF-A0A8T7CYW9-F1
#
_cell.length_a   1.000
_cell.length_b   1.000
_cell.length_c   1.000
_cell.angle_alpha   90.00
_cell.angle_beta   90.00
_cell.angle_gamma   90.00
#
_symmetry.space_group_name_H-M   'P 1'
#
loop_
_entity.id
_entity.type
_entity.pdbx_description
1 polymer ?
#
loop_
_entity_poly.entity_id
_entity_poly.type
_entity_poly.pdbx_seq_one_letter_code
_entity_poly.pdbx_strand_id
1 'polypeptide(L)'
;MSLFLAGCGEYAAKGAGEGATMGAATGAVGGLVSALVFGGDPAEAAARGAVYGGAVGATAGAISGSKVDSKIEQQREERADKIRKEIGDDAFKGLSALVTCDYADSLQYAATSKQSANPNYTVAGYWLELLNYADQGKSNKTDELIPAVVEKDWDISSEPVARTNLLQLQDKLMAIREEYKLPKKCE
;
A
#
# COMPACT_ATOMS: atom_id res chain seq x y z
N MET A 1 13.59 -39.49 -31.15
CA MET A 1 12.37 -39.39 -30.33
C MET A 1 12.32 -37.97 -29.77
N SER A 2 11.73 -37.05 -30.53
CA SER A 2 11.58 -35.64 -30.13
C SER A 2 10.30 -35.53 -29.31
N LEU A 3 10.40 -35.12 -28.04
CA LEU A 3 9.25 -34.85 -27.17
C LEU A 3 9.29 -33.38 -26.72
N PHE A 4 8.52 -32.58 -27.47
CA PHE A 4 7.76 -31.39 -27.07
C PHE A 4 8.31 -30.46 -25.97
N LEU A 5 9.13 -29.49 -26.40
CA LEU A 5 9.19 -28.15 -25.82
C LEU A 5 8.06 -27.30 -26.44
N ALA A 6 6.87 -27.30 -25.86
CA ALA A 6 5.83 -26.34 -26.22
C ALA A 6 4.79 -26.19 -25.10
N GLY A 7 4.65 -24.98 -24.55
CA GLY A 7 3.33 -24.54 -24.06
C GLY A 7 3.23 -23.81 -22.72
N CYS A 8 4.26 -23.72 -21.88
CA CYS A 8 4.21 -22.94 -20.62
C CYS A 8 5.02 -21.65 -20.72
N GLY A 9 4.72 -20.78 -21.70
CA GLY A 9 5.63 -19.68 -22.06
C GLY A 9 5.17 -18.29 -21.62
N GLU A 10 3.97 -17.88 -22.02
CA GLU A 10 3.66 -16.44 -22.07
C GLU A 10 2.69 -15.98 -20.98
N TYR A 11 1.64 -16.75 -20.72
CA TYR A 11 0.62 -16.39 -19.72
C TYR A 11 1.11 -16.54 -18.27
N ALA A 12 1.89 -17.59 -17.98
CA ALA A 12 2.46 -17.79 -16.65
C ALA A 12 3.55 -16.76 -16.32
N ALA A 13 4.37 -16.38 -17.31
CA ALA A 13 5.37 -15.33 -17.16
C ALA A 13 4.74 -13.95 -17.01
N LYS A 14 3.66 -13.66 -17.75
CA LYS A 14 2.89 -12.42 -17.62
C LYS A 14 2.18 -12.31 -16.26
N GLY A 15 1.49 -13.37 -15.83
CA GLY A 15 0.81 -13.40 -14.53
C GLY A 15 1.76 -13.35 -13.33
N ALA A 16 2.94 -13.99 -13.42
CA ALA A 16 3.97 -13.87 -12.39
C ALA A 16 4.56 -12.46 -12.33
N GLY A 17 4.76 -11.81 -13.49
CA GLY A 17 5.23 -10.42 -13.57
C GLY A 17 4.21 -9.40 -13.02
N GLU A 18 2.93 -9.60 -13.32
CA GLU A 18 1.84 -8.79 -12.78
C GLU A 18 1.71 -9.00 -11.26
N GLY A 19 1.74 -10.25 -10.77
CA GLY A 19 1.68 -10.55 -9.34
C GLY A 19 2.86 -9.97 -8.53
N ALA A 20 4.08 -10.04 -9.07
CA ALA A 20 5.27 -9.47 -8.42
C ALA A 20 5.24 -7.94 -8.37
N THR A 21 4.77 -7.30 -9.45
CA THR A 21 4.53 -5.85 -9.52
C THR A 21 3.49 -5.43 -8.49
N MET A 22 2.38 -6.17 -8.40
CA MET A 22 1.28 -5.87 -7.48
C MET A 22 1.65 -6.06 -6.01
N GLY A 23 2.35 -7.13 -5.67
CA GLY A 23 2.83 -7.37 -4.30
C GLY A 23 3.82 -6.30 -3.84
N ALA A 24 4.71 -5.86 -4.73
CA ALA A 24 5.69 -4.83 -4.42
C ALA A 24 5.06 -3.44 -4.26
N ALA A 25 4.13 -3.06 -5.15
CA ALA A 25 3.39 -1.81 -5.05
C ALA A 25 2.52 -1.76 -3.77
N THR A 26 1.81 -2.84 -3.46
CA THR A 26 1.00 -2.96 -2.23
C THR A 26 1.87 -2.89 -0.99
N GLY A 27 3.03 -3.58 -0.98
CA GLY A 27 3.99 -3.52 0.12
C GLY A 27 4.56 -2.11 0.31
N ALA A 28 4.81 -1.37 -0.77
CA ALA A 28 5.27 0.01 -0.70
C ALA A 28 4.19 0.92 -0.10
N VAL A 29 2.93 0.87 -0.57
CA VAL A 29 1.84 1.70 0.00
C VAL A 29 1.53 1.29 1.45
N GLY A 30 1.48 -0.02 1.72
CA GLY A 30 1.29 -0.55 3.07
C GLY A 30 2.38 -0.11 4.04
N GLY A 31 3.64 -0.10 3.61
CA GLY A 31 4.76 0.41 4.39
C GLY A 31 4.67 1.91 4.68
N LEU A 32 4.07 2.69 3.77
CA LEU A 32 3.85 4.12 3.98
C LEU A 32 2.73 4.41 4.96
N VAL A 33 1.60 3.73 4.85
CA VAL A 33 0.51 3.82 5.83
C VAL A 33 1.01 3.34 7.19
N SER A 34 1.77 2.25 7.24
CA SER A 34 2.36 1.77 8.49
C SER A 34 3.33 2.77 9.10
N ALA A 35 4.20 3.39 8.30
CA ALA A 35 5.15 4.40 8.78
C ALA A 35 4.45 5.70 9.22
N LEU A 36 3.37 6.09 8.56
CA LEU A 36 2.60 7.27 8.91
C LEU A 36 1.84 7.08 10.23
N VAL A 37 1.24 5.91 10.40
CA VAL A 37 0.33 5.64 11.52
C VAL A 37 1.06 5.02 12.73
N PHE A 38 2.13 4.27 12.51
CA PHE A 38 2.81 3.49 13.57
C PHE A 38 4.32 3.78 13.65
N GLY A 39 4.82 4.79 12.93
CA GLY A 39 6.25 5.03 12.74
C GLY A 39 7.04 5.60 13.93
N GLY A 40 6.40 5.96 15.04
CA GLY A 40 7.08 6.63 16.17
C GLY A 40 7.65 8.00 15.78
N ASP A 41 8.68 8.47 16.50
CA ASP A 41 9.31 9.80 16.32
C ASP A 41 9.44 10.20 14.83
N PRO A 42 9.01 11.41 14.41
CA PRO A 42 8.98 11.82 13.00
C PRO A 42 10.32 11.66 12.26
N ALA A 43 11.46 11.72 12.96
CA ALA A 43 12.77 11.44 12.37
C ALA A 43 12.99 9.94 12.07
N GLU A 44 12.45 9.06 12.90
CA GLU A 44 12.50 7.61 12.72
C GLU A 44 11.38 7.10 11.80
N ALA A 45 10.21 7.73 11.78
CA ALA A 45 9.13 7.48 10.83
C ALA A 45 9.55 7.82 9.38
N ALA A 46 10.35 8.88 9.19
CA ALA A 46 10.94 9.20 7.89
C ALA A 46 12.01 8.17 7.46
N ALA A 47 12.85 7.71 8.40
CA ALA A 47 13.84 6.66 8.15
C ALA A 47 13.18 5.30 7.87
N ARG A 48 12.11 4.95 8.60
CA ARG A 48 11.30 3.75 8.39
C ARG A 48 10.45 3.87 7.13
N GLY A 49 9.87 5.01 6.81
CA GLY A 49 9.19 5.27 5.53
C GLY A 49 10.14 5.20 4.33
N ALA A 50 11.44 5.49 4.51
CA ALA A 50 12.47 5.26 3.50
C ALA A 50 12.94 3.78 3.44
N VAL A 51 12.98 3.07 4.57
CA VAL A 51 13.32 1.63 4.62
C VAL A 51 12.15 0.73 4.17
N TYR A 52 10.92 1.13 4.45
CA TYR A 52 9.67 0.43 4.13
C TYR A 52 8.97 0.97 2.89
N GLY A 53 9.31 2.16 2.38
CA GLY A 53 8.79 2.72 1.12
C GLY A 53 9.89 2.92 0.06
N GLY A 54 11.05 3.46 0.45
CA GLY A 54 12.19 3.71 -0.45
C GLY A 54 13.00 2.46 -0.83
N ALA A 55 13.05 1.42 0.01
CA ALA A 55 13.77 0.18 -0.33
C ALA A 55 12.90 -0.90 -0.99
N VAL A 56 11.56 -0.81 -0.94
CA VAL A 56 10.66 -1.76 -1.66
C VAL A 56 10.51 -1.39 -3.13
N GLY A 57 10.51 -0.09 -3.45
CA GLY A 57 10.57 0.39 -4.84
C GLY A 57 11.94 0.13 -5.48
N ALA A 58 13.01 0.61 -4.84
CA ALA A 58 14.35 0.57 -5.42
C ALA A 58 14.90 -0.84 -5.71
N THR A 59 14.44 -1.88 -4.99
CA THR A 59 14.84 -3.27 -5.28
C THR A 59 13.89 -4.00 -6.22
N ALA A 60 12.66 -3.50 -6.42
CA ALA A 60 11.70 -4.11 -7.33
C ALA A 60 11.93 -3.77 -8.80
N GLY A 61 12.43 -2.56 -9.10
CA GLY A 61 12.79 -2.17 -10.46
C GLY A 61 14.08 -2.81 -10.98
N ALA A 62 14.99 -3.25 -10.10
CA ALA A 62 16.30 -3.79 -10.51
C ALA A 62 16.28 -5.29 -10.88
N ILE A 63 15.19 -6.01 -10.60
CA ILE A 63 15.08 -7.46 -10.88
C ILE A 63 14.10 -7.67 -12.05
N SER A 64 14.30 -6.91 -13.12
CA SER A 64 13.71 -7.24 -14.42
C SER A 64 14.61 -8.27 -15.10
N GLY A 65 14.37 -9.54 -14.80
CA GLY A 65 14.85 -10.66 -15.61
C GLY A 65 15.76 -11.64 -14.86
N SER A 66 15.31 -12.89 -14.81
CA SER A 66 16.06 -14.11 -14.46
C SER A 66 16.55 -14.24 -13.00
N LYS A 67 15.83 -15.09 -12.25
CA LYS A 67 16.10 -15.53 -10.86
C LYS A 67 16.07 -14.40 -9.84
N VAL A 68 14.88 -14.12 -9.30
CA VAL A 68 14.84 -13.52 -7.97
C VAL A 68 15.54 -14.50 -7.03
N ASP A 69 16.60 -14.06 -6.37
CA ASP A 69 17.26 -14.85 -5.33
C ASP A 69 16.19 -15.18 -4.27
N SER A 70 16.09 -16.43 -3.85
CA SER A 70 15.17 -16.87 -2.79
C SER A 70 15.22 -15.97 -1.55
N LYS A 71 16.36 -15.36 -1.26
CA LYS A 71 16.53 -14.39 -0.17
C LYS A 71 15.75 -13.08 -0.38
N ILE A 72 15.62 -12.62 -1.62
CA ILE A 72 14.90 -11.38 -1.94
C ILE A 72 13.39 -11.59 -1.87
N GLU A 73 12.88 -12.74 -2.36
CA GLU A 73 11.46 -13.08 -2.18
C GLU A 73 11.13 -13.26 -0.69
N GLN A 74 11.99 -13.97 0.06
CA GLN A 74 11.82 -14.09 1.52
C GLN A 74 11.78 -12.71 2.21
N GLN A 75 12.67 -11.79 1.85
CA GLN A 75 12.66 -10.44 2.41
C GLN A 75 11.40 -9.65 2.05
N ARG A 76 10.83 -9.85 0.85
CA ARG A 76 9.56 -9.23 0.46
C ARG A 76 8.40 -9.79 1.26
N GLU A 77 8.32 -11.11 1.38
CA GLU A 77 7.27 -11.78 2.16
C GLU A 77 7.35 -11.37 3.62
N GLU A 78 8.53 -11.42 4.24
CA GLU A 78 8.75 -10.96 5.62
C GLU A 78 8.33 -9.51 5.83
N ARG A 79 8.59 -8.63 4.85
CA ARG A 79 8.17 -7.22 4.93
C ARG A 79 6.66 -7.07 4.77
N ALA A 80 6.05 -7.78 3.82
CA ALA A 80 4.59 -7.80 3.67
C ALA A 80 3.91 -8.35 4.93
N ASP A 81 4.46 -9.38 5.56
CA ASP A 81 3.96 -9.93 6.82
C ASP A 81 4.11 -8.95 7.98
N LYS A 82 5.19 -8.17 8.04
CA LYS A 82 5.33 -7.10 9.05
C LYS A 82 4.25 -6.05 8.87
N ILE A 83 4.04 -5.57 7.65
CA ILE A 83 3.00 -4.59 7.35
C ILE A 83 1.62 -5.16 7.70
N ARG A 84 1.30 -6.38 7.29
CA ARG A 84 0.03 -7.05 7.65
C ARG A 84 -0.17 -7.16 9.16
N LYS A 85 0.89 -7.43 9.93
CA LYS A 85 0.83 -7.44 11.40
C LYS A 85 0.56 -6.06 11.98
N GLU A 86 1.05 -5.00 11.35
CA GLU A 86 0.87 -3.60 11.79
C GLU A 86 -0.50 -3.05 11.44
N ILE A 87 -0.97 -3.24 10.20
CA ILE A 87 -2.19 -2.60 9.67
C ILE A 87 -3.38 -3.55 9.55
N GLY A 88 -3.15 -4.85 9.66
CA GLY A 88 -4.16 -5.89 9.46
C GLY A 88 -4.26 -6.34 8.00
N ASP A 89 -4.72 -7.57 7.79
CA ASP A 89 -4.89 -8.14 6.45
C ASP A 89 -5.92 -7.37 5.61
N ASP A 90 -6.98 -6.86 6.24
CA ASP A 90 -8.03 -6.11 5.53
C ASP A 90 -7.49 -4.79 4.99
N ALA A 91 -6.85 -3.95 5.82
CA ALA A 91 -6.24 -2.72 5.32
C ALA A 91 -5.16 -3.02 4.26
N PHE A 92 -4.36 -4.08 4.42
CA PHE A 92 -3.38 -4.48 3.40
C PHE A 92 -4.03 -4.84 2.06
N LYS A 93 -5.09 -5.65 2.07
CA LYS A 93 -5.87 -5.97 0.85
C LYS A 93 -6.50 -4.73 0.25
N GLY A 94 -7.03 -3.83 1.09
CA GLY A 94 -7.66 -2.60 0.64
C GLY A 94 -6.68 -1.60 0.01
N LEU A 95 -5.43 -1.55 0.46
CA LEU A 95 -4.37 -0.78 -0.20
C LEU A 95 -3.96 -1.43 -1.53
N SER A 96 -3.98 -2.77 -1.62
CA SER A 96 -3.73 -3.49 -2.87
C SER A 96 -4.78 -3.14 -3.94
N ALA A 97 -6.06 -3.20 -3.54
CA ALA A 97 -7.18 -2.81 -4.38
C ALA A 97 -7.11 -1.33 -4.77
N LEU A 98 -6.74 -0.44 -3.83
CA LEU A 98 -6.57 0.97 -4.13
C LEU A 98 -5.49 1.20 -5.18
N VAL A 99 -4.32 0.56 -5.05
CA VAL A 99 -3.22 0.68 -6.02
C VAL A 99 -3.68 0.35 -7.46
N THR A 100 -4.58 -0.61 -7.63
CA THR A 100 -5.18 -1.00 -8.92
C THR A 100 -6.45 -0.24 -9.30
N CYS A 101 -6.77 0.85 -8.61
CA CYS A 101 -7.99 1.62 -8.86
C CYS A 101 -9.30 0.88 -8.56
N ASP A 102 -9.25 -0.22 -7.81
CA ASP A 102 -10.45 -0.91 -7.35
C ASP A 102 -10.97 -0.25 -6.07
N TYR A 103 -11.64 0.88 -6.26
CA TYR A 103 -12.16 1.68 -5.16
C TYR A 103 -13.24 0.96 -4.36
N ALA A 104 -14.05 0.10 -5.01
CA ALA A 104 -15.16 -0.59 -4.36
C ALA A 104 -14.65 -1.64 -3.37
N ASP A 105 -13.72 -2.49 -3.80
CA ASP A 105 -13.12 -3.49 -2.91
C ASP A 105 -12.27 -2.81 -1.83
N SER A 106 -11.50 -1.79 -2.20
CA SER A 106 -10.72 -1.01 -1.24
C SER A 106 -11.58 -0.40 -0.12
N LEU A 107 -12.75 0.17 -0.44
CA LEU A 107 -13.69 0.70 0.56
C LEU A 107 -14.33 -0.40 1.41
N GLN A 108 -14.64 -1.57 0.84
CA GLN A 108 -15.15 -2.71 1.61
C GLN A 108 -14.12 -3.22 2.63
N TYR A 109 -12.86 -3.32 2.23
CA TYR A 109 -11.77 -3.68 3.13
C TYR A 109 -11.51 -2.61 4.19
N ALA A 110 -11.59 -1.32 3.84
CA ALA A 110 -11.52 -0.23 4.81
C ALA A 110 -12.63 -0.35 5.87
N ALA A 111 -13.87 -0.60 5.44
CA ALA A 111 -15.01 -0.79 6.33
C ALA A 111 -14.85 -2.00 7.26
N THR A 112 -14.24 -3.09 6.77
CA THR A 112 -13.94 -4.28 7.57
C THR A 112 -12.83 -3.99 8.58
N SER A 113 -11.74 -3.35 8.15
CA SER A 113 -10.62 -2.98 9.01
C SER A 113 -11.04 -2.07 10.18
N LYS A 114 -11.94 -1.11 9.92
CA LYS A 114 -12.53 -0.22 10.95
C LYS A 114 -13.31 -0.95 12.06
N GLN A 115 -13.73 -2.20 11.84
CA GLN A 115 -14.46 -3.00 12.81
C GLN A 115 -13.54 -3.89 13.66
N SER A 116 -12.23 -3.84 13.43
CA SER A 116 -11.26 -4.65 14.16
C SER A 116 -11.25 -4.32 15.65
N ALA A 117 -11.04 -5.34 16.48
CA ALA A 117 -10.74 -5.15 17.90
C ALA A 117 -9.32 -4.60 18.13
N ASN A 118 -8.43 -4.70 17.14
CA ASN A 118 -7.09 -4.12 17.20
C ASN A 118 -7.15 -2.63 16.79
N PRO A 119 -6.76 -1.70 17.68
CA PRO A 119 -6.84 -0.26 17.41
C PRO A 119 -6.01 0.16 16.20
N ASN A 120 -4.85 -0.47 15.95
CA ASN A 120 -4.03 -0.17 14.78
C ASN A 120 -4.78 -0.47 13.49
N TYR A 121 -5.48 -1.60 13.42
CA TYR A 121 -6.17 -2.01 12.20
C TYR A 121 -7.37 -1.10 11.95
N THR A 122 -8.01 -0.67 13.03
CA THR A 122 -9.10 0.33 12.97
C THR A 122 -8.59 1.64 12.38
N VAL A 123 -7.48 2.19 12.91
CA VAL A 123 -6.88 3.43 12.39
C VAL A 123 -6.45 3.29 10.92
N ALA A 124 -5.84 2.16 10.56
CA ALA A 124 -5.48 1.87 9.17
C ALA A 124 -6.72 1.87 8.24
N GLY A 125 -7.85 1.36 8.72
CA GLY A 125 -9.13 1.41 8.00
C GLY A 125 -9.64 2.83 7.75
N TYR A 126 -9.52 3.72 8.75
CA TYR A 126 -9.90 5.14 8.60
C TYR A 126 -9.00 5.86 7.59
N TRP A 127 -7.68 5.66 7.66
CA TRP A 127 -6.75 6.23 6.69
C TRP A 127 -6.96 5.70 5.27
N LEU A 128 -7.24 4.39 5.13
CA LEU A 128 -7.52 3.79 3.85
C LEU A 128 -8.78 4.38 3.19
N GLU A 129 -9.87 4.54 3.95
CA GLU A 129 -11.08 5.18 3.45
C GLU A 129 -10.84 6.63 3.04
N LEU A 130 -10.13 7.40 3.88
CA LEU A 130 -9.79 8.78 3.58
C LEU A 130 -8.95 8.90 2.30
N LEU A 131 -7.91 8.08 2.17
CA LEU A 131 -7.03 8.04 1.01
C LEU A 131 -7.78 7.64 -0.27
N ASN A 132 -8.70 6.67 -0.17
CA ASN A 132 -9.52 6.22 -1.29
C ASN A 132 -10.39 7.36 -1.85
N TYR A 133 -11.06 8.12 -0.98
CA TYR A 133 -11.85 9.27 -1.44
C TYR A 133 -11.00 10.43 -1.96
N ALA A 134 -9.82 10.64 -1.36
CA ALA A 134 -8.88 11.63 -1.83
C ALA A 134 -8.34 11.30 -3.24
N ASP A 135 -8.02 10.02 -3.48
CA ASP A 135 -7.56 9.53 -4.80
C ASP A 135 -8.63 9.66 -5.89
N GLN A 136 -9.92 9.50 -5.52
CA GLN A 136 -11.07 9.80 -6.39
C GLN A 136 -11.34 11.30 -6.60
N GLY A 137 -10.58 12.19 -5.96
CA GLY A 137 -10.81 13.64 -6.02
C GLY A 137 -12.09 14.10 -5.31
N LYS A 138 -12.66 13.30 -4.39
CA LYS A 138 -13.90 13.63 -3.67
C LYS A 138 -13.63 14.48 -2.43
N SER A 139 -13.13 15.70 -2.62
CA SER A 139 -12.71 16.60 -1.53
C SER A 139 -13.77 16.80 -0.44
N ASN A 140 -15.06 16.93 -0.81
CA ASN A 140 -16.15 17.07 0.18
C ASN A 140 -16.23 15.87 1.13
N LYS A 141 -16.00 14.66 0.62
CA LYS A 141 -15.99 13.44 1.43
C LYS A 141 -14.73 13.33 2.27
N THR A 142 -13.59 13.74 1.72
CA THR A 142 -12.34 13.86 2.46
C THR A 142 -12.50 14.81 3.66
N ASP A 143 -13.11 15.98 3.46
CA ASP A 143 -13.36 16.97 4.51
C ASP A 143 -14.27 16.44 5.61
N GLU A 144 -15.31 15.68 5.25
CA GLU A 144 -16.24 15.04 6.18
C GLU A 144 -15.54 13.97 7.05
N LEU A 145 -14.53 13.28 6.52
CA LEU A 145 -13.90 12.13 7.16
C LEU A 145 -12.65 12.48 8.00
N ILE A 146 -12.03 13.63 7.75
CA ILE A 146 -10.84 14.08 8.50
C ILE A 146 -11.06 14.11 10.02
N PRO A 147 -12.19 14.63 10.55
CA PRO A 147 -12.42 14.61 12.00
C PRO A 147 -12.36 13.20 12.61
N ALA A 148 -12.85 12.18 11.89
CA ALA A 148 -12.82 10.81 12.36
C ALA A 148 -11.39 10.24 12.40
N VAL A 149 -10.52 10.62 11.46
CA VAL A 149 -9.09 10.26 11.52
C VAL A 149 -8.42 10.89 12.73
N VAL A 150 -8.66 12.18 12.98
CA VAL A 150 -8.11 12.89 14.16
C VAL A 150 -8.60 12.27 15.47
N GLU A 151 -9.86 11.81 15.53
CA GLU A 151 -10.41 11.15 16.72
C GLU A 151 -9.78 9.78 16.98
N LYS A 152 -9.48 9.02 15.92
CA LYS A 152 -9.09 7.61 16.03
C LYS A 152 -7.59 7.40 16.06
N ASP A 153 -6.84 8.25 15.37
CA ASP A 153 -5.39 8.19 15.31
C ASP A 153 -4.79 9.02 16.45
N TRP A 154 -4.23 8.33 17.46
CA TRP A 154 -3.66 8.95 18.65
C TRP A 154 -2.42 9.79 18.39
N ASP A 155 -1.77 9.66 17.22
CA ASP A 155 -0.59 10.42 16.83
C ASP A 155 -0.95 11.70 16.03
N ILE A 156 -2.23 11.88 15.66
CA ILE A 156 -2.71 13.02 14.88
C ILE A 156 -3.32 14.07 15.78
N SER A 157 -2.61 15.18 15.94
CA SER A 157 -3.00 16.25 16.87
C SER A 157 -4.09 17.19 16.34
N SER A 158 -4.34 17.24 15.03
CA SER A 158 -5.28 18.19 14.43
C SER A 158 -5.64 17.88 12.97
N GLU A 159 -6.74 18.47 12.48
CA GLU A 159 -7.16 18.33 11.08
C GLU A 159 -6.12 18.81 10.07
N PRO A 160 -5.39 19.94 10.27
CA PRO A 160 -4.31 20.33 9.36
C PRO A 160 -3.20 19.28 9.26
N VAL A 161 -2.85 18.63 10.37
CA VAL A 161 -1.86 17.53 10.37
C VAL A 161 -2.39 16.35 9.58
N ALA A 162 -3.66 15.97 9.78
CA ALA A 162 -4.30 14.90 8.99
C ALA A 162 -4.27 15.21 7.48
N ARG A 163 -4.54 16.47 7.10
CA ARG A 163 -4.50 16.92 5.70
C ARG A 163 -3.10 16.85 5.09
N THR A 164 -2.08 17.31 5.82
CA THR A 164 -0.68 17.21 5.37
C THR A 164 -0.28 15.76 5.15
N ASN A 165 -0.62 14.89 6.08
CA ASN A 165 -0.33 13.46 6.01
C ASN A 165 -1.07 12.79 4.84
N LEU A 166 -2.33 13.16 4.60
CA LEU A 166 -3.10 12.69 3.45
C LEU A 166 -2.43 13.08 2.12
N LEU A 167 -2.00 14.32 1.97
CA LEU A 167 -1.31 14.78 0.75
C LEU A 167 -0.02 13.98 0.51
N GLN A 168 0.75 13.70 1.56
CA GLN A 168 1.95 12.86 1.46
C GLN A 168 1.61 11.42 1.02
N LEU A 169 0.53 10.83 1.53
CA LEU A 169 0.06 9.52 1.10
C LEU A 169 -0.35 9.52 -0.38
N GLN A 170 -1.07 10.55 -0.83
CA GLN A 170 -1.48 10.69 -2.24
C GLN A 170 -0.27 10.82 -3.17
N ASP A 171 0.67 11.69 -2.85
CA ASP A 171 1.89 11.89 -3.64
C ASP A 171 2.67 10.58 -3.81
N LYS A 172 2.79 9.82 -2.72
CA LYS A 172 3.50 8.55 -2.73
C LYS A 172 2.72 7.44 -3.43
N LEU A 173 1.39 7.39 -3.31
CA LEU A 173 0.54 6.46 -4.07
C LEU A 173 0.71 6.71 -5.58
N MET A 174 0.71 7.96 -6.02
CA MET A 174 0.96 8.33 -7.42
C MET A 174 2.36 7.92 -7.87
N ALA A 175 3.38 8.16 -7.04
CA ALA A 175 4.77 7.79 -7.34
C ALA A 175 4.94 6.25 -7.45
N ILE A 176 4.34 5.49 -6.54
CA ILE A 176 4.34 4.02 -6.57
C ILE A 176 3.66 3.54 -7.84
N ARG A 177 2.46 4.05 -8.18
CA ARG A 177 1.78 3.67 -9.43
C ARG A 177 2.67 3.94 -10.64
N GLU A 178 3.33 5.09 -10.72
CA GLU A 178 4.28 5.39 -11.78
C GLU A 178 5.44 4.39 -11.84
N GLU A 179 6.08 4.12 -10.71
CA GLU A 179 7.22 3.19 -10.60
C GLU A 179 6.86 1.79 -11.10
N TYR A 180 5.63 1.34 -10.80
CA TYR A 180 5.12 0.03 -11.18
C TYR A 180 4.32 0.01 -12.49
N LYS A 181 4.40 1.09 -13.30
CA LYS A 181 3.72 1.23 -14.61
C LYS A 181 2.19 1.08 -14.55
N LEU A 182 1.61 1.44 -13.41
CA LEU A 182 0.18 1.56 -13.19
C LEU A 182 -0.30 2.99 -13.50
N PRO A 183 -1.61 3.21 -13.72
CA PRO A 183 -2.16 4.55 -13.92
C PRO A 183 -1.87 5.45 -12.71
N LYS A 184 -1.23 6.61 -12.91
CA LYS A 184 -1.00 7.59 -11.83
C LYS A 184 -2.30 8.04 -11.16
N LYS A 185 -3.34 8.19 -11.98
CA LYS A 185 -4.70 8.52 -11.59
C LYS A 185 -5.62 7.45 -12.15
N CYS A 186 -6.65 7.12 -11.38
CA CYS A 186 -7.71 6.25 -11.84
C CYS A 186 -8.75 7.10 -12.56
N GLU A 187 -9.16 6.66 -13.74
CA GLU A 187 -10.21 7.29 -14.55
C GLU A 187 -11.62 6.83 -14.14
#